data_AF-A7T9S2-F1
#
_entry.id   AF-A7T9S2-F1
#
_cell.length_a   1.000
_cell.length_b   1.000
_cell.length_c   1.000
_cell.angle_alpha   90.00
_cell.angle_beta   90.00
_cell.angle_gamma   90.00
#
_symmetry.space_group_name_H-M   'P 1'
#
loop_
_entity.id
_entity.type
_entity.pdbx_description
1 polymer ?
#
loop_
_entity_poly.entity_id
_entity_poly.type
_entity_poly.pdbx_seq_one_letter_code
_entity_poly.pdbx_strand_id
1 'polypeptide(L)'
;MESTGRVRMESTGRVRMGSTGRVRMEVQAGCEEEDVEMSDDAMMVLTKIAQETSLRYSIQLITAASLVCRKRKGTEVAMDDIKRVYSLFFDESRSTQFLKEYQQEFMFNEESETTEPDTEAMDTELAS
;
A
#
# COMPACT_ATOMS: atom_id res chain seq x y z
N MET A 1 -20.12 57.28 21.25
CA MET A 1 -18.75 57.17 21.78
C MET A 1 -18.36 55.71 21.66
N GLU A 2 -17.76 55.37 20.53
CA GLU A 2 -17.22 54.04 20.25
C GLU A 2 -16.01 53.78 21.15
N SER A 3 -16.02 52.65 21.87
CA SER A 3 -14.84 52.12 22.53
C SER A 3 -14.39 50.87 21.78
N THR A 4 -13.66 51.11 20.69
CA THR A 4 -12.96 50.12 19.89
C THR A 4 -11.84 49.48 20.71
N GLY A 5 -12.11 48.30 21.26
CA GLY A 5 -11.17 47.51 22.06
C GLY A 5 -10.56 46.34 21.27
N ARG A 6 -9.61 46.66 20.38
CA ARG A 6 -8.50 45.83 19.87
C ARG A 6 -8.60 44.31 20.09
N VAL A 7 -9.14 43.57 19.10
CA VAL A 7 -8.90 42.12 18.97
C VAL A 7 -7.45 41.92 18.52
N ARG A 8 -6.67 41.26 19.36
CA ARG A 8 -5.28 40.86 19.10
C ARG A 8 -5.29 39.83 17.97
N MET A 9 -4.73 40.16 16.82
CA MET A 9 -4.43 39.21 15.76
C MET A 9 -3.47 38.14 16.31
N GLU A 10 -3.95 36.92 16.49
CA GLU A 10 -3.07 35.77 16.61
C GLU A 10 -2.52 35.44 15.22
N SER A 11 -1.27 35.81 15.03
CA SER A 11 -0.45 35.54 13.87
C SER A 11 -0.18 34.04 13.71
N THR A 12 -0.48 33.53 12.52
CA THR A 12 0.11 32.33 11.91
C THR A 12 -0.22 31.00 12.60
N GLY A 13 -1.46 30.55 12.44
CA GLY A 13 -1.84 29.15 12.65
C GLY A 13 -1.14 28.25 11.61
N ARG A 14 -0.05 27.59 12.00
CA ARG A 14 0.53 26.48 11.22
C ARG A 14 -0.47 25.33 11.27
N VAL A 15 -1.33 25.21 10.26
CA VAL A 15 -2.22 24.05 10.09
C VAL A 15 -1.32 22.81 10.01
N ARG A 16 -1.36 21.98 11.04
CA ARG A 16 -0.65 20.69 11.03
C ARG A 16 -1.43 19.76 10.13
N MET A 17 -0.90 19.51 8.94
CA MET A 17 -1.49 18.52 8.05
C MET A 17 -1.32 17.13 8.67
N GLY A 18 -2.42 16.40 8.83
CA GLY A 18 -2.41 15.04 9.36
C GLY A 18 -1.57 14.10 8.48
N SER A 19 -1.23 12.92 9.01
CA SER A 19 -0.45 11.90 8.28
C SER A 19 -1.05 11.58 6.91
N THR A 20 -2.38 11.42 6.83
CA THR A 20 -3.10 11.21 5.56
C THR A 20 -2.93 12.36 4.57
N GLY A 21 -2.96 13.60 5.03
CA GLY A 21 -2.78 14.76 4.16
C GLY A 21 -1.37 14.85 3.58
N ARG A 22 -0.35 14.44 4.34
CA ARG A 22 1.03 14.35 3.85
C ARG A 22 1.18 13.31 2.74
N VAL A 23 0.62 12.11 2.94
CA VAL A 23 0.64 11.04 1.93
C VAL A 23 -0.07 11.48 0.64
N ARG A 24 -1.22 12.14 0.77
CA ARG A 24 -1.94 12.71 -0.39
C ARG A 24 -1.06 13.70 -1.16
N MET A 25 -0.31 14.56 -0.49
CA MET A 25 0.61 15.49 -1.15
C MET A 25 1.75 14.79 -1.89
N GLU A 26 2.33 13.74 -1.31
CA GLU A 26 3.39 12.96 -1.96
C GLU A 26 2.87 12.25 -3.22
N VAL A 27 1.66 11.68 -3.17
CA VAL A 27 0.99 11.08 -4.34
C VAL A 27 0.67 12.14 -5.39
N GLN A 28 0.17 13.31 -4.96
CA GLN A 28 -0.13 14.42 -5.86
C GLN A 28 1.12 14.93 -6.57
N ALA A 29 2.24 15.09 -5.86
CA ALA A 29 3.52 15.46 -6.47
C ALA A 29 3.98 14.44 -7.53
N GLY A 30 3.77 13.14 -7.29
CA GLY A 30 4.05 12.11 -8.30
C GLY A 30 3.15 12.19 -9.53
N CYS A 31 1.89 12.62 -9.39
CA CYS A 31 1.00 12.85 -10.53
C CYS A 31 1.44 14.07 -11.35
N GLU A 32 1.87 15.13 -10.68
CA GLU A 32 2.40 16.36 -11.30
C GLU A 32 3.71 16.08 -12.05
N GLU A 33 4.61 15.26 -11.47
CA GLU A 33 5.89 14.89 -12.10
C GLU A 33 5.70 14.01 -13.34
N GLU A 34 4.73 13.11 -13.33
CA GLU A 34 4.40 12.23 -14.46
C GLU A 34 3.44 12.88 -15.50
N ASP A 35 3.04 14.14 -15.29
CA ASP A 35 2.05 14.87 -16.12
C ASP A 35 0.74 14.09 -16.29
N VAL A 36 0.19 13.58 -15.18
CA VAL A 36 -1.03 12.77 -15.14
C VAL A 36 -2.17 13.52 -14.45
N GLU A 37 -3.22 13.80 -15.22
CA GLU A 37 -4.49 14.26 -14.66
C GLU A 37 -5.26 13.10 -14.02
N MET A 38 -5.76 13.32 -12.80
CA MET A 38 -6.41 12.30 -12.00
C MET A 38 -7.63 12.86 -11.27
N SER A 39 -8.74 12.13 -11.34
CA SER A 39 -9.98 12.46 -10.62
C SER A 39 -9.80 12.39 -9.10
N ASP A 40 -10.57 13.19 -8.37
CA ASP A 40 -10.52 13.22 -6.89
C ASP A 40 -10.80 11.85 -6.25
N ASP A 41 -11.72 11.07 -6.83
CA ASP A 41 -12.03 9.71 -6.37
C ASP A 41 -10.84 8.76 -6.56
N ALA A 42 -10.16 8.84 -7.70
CA ALA A 42 -8.95 8.07 -7.96
C ALA A 42 -7.82 8.47 -7.00
N MET A 43 -7.63 9.77 -6.76
CA MET A 43 -6.65 10.31 -5.81
C MET A 43 -6.92 9.81 -4.38
N MET A 44 -8.19 9.77 -3.95
CA MET A 44 -8.58 9.26 -2.64
C MET A 44 -8.24 7.78 -2.48
N VAL A 45 -8.58 6.96 -3.47
CA VAL A 45 -8.27 5.51 -3.46
C VAL A 45 -6.76 5.28 -3.48
N LEU A 46 -6.03 5.99 -4.33
CA LEU A 46 -4.58 5.83 -4.45
C LEU A 46 -3.87 6.27 -3.17
N THR A 47 -4.33 7.35 -2.54
CA THR A 47 -3.82 7.78 -1.22
C THR A 47 -4.04 6.70 -0.17
N LYS A 48 -5.22 6.05 -0.16
CA LYS A 48 -5.50 4.95 0.77
C LYS A 48 -4.57 3.75 0.52
N ILE A 49 -4.34 3.39 -0.74
CA ILE A 49 -3.37 2.34 -1.12
C ILE A 49 -1.97 2.70 -0.61
N ALA A 50 -1.54 3.96 -0.75
CA ALA A 50 -0.24 4.43 -0.26
C ALA A 50 -0.08 4.31 1.26
N GLN A 51 -1.17 4.49 2.01
CA GLN A 51 -1.17 4.32 3.47
C GLN A 51 -1.12 2.85 3.91
N GLU A 52 -1.80 1.97 3.17
CA GLU A 52 -1.90 0.55 3.50
C GLU A 52 -0.70 -0.27 3.02
N THR A 53 0.03 0.22 2.01
CA THR A 53 1.15 -0.49 1.37
C THR A 53 2.44 0.31 1.47
N SER A 54 2.87 0.97 0.39
CA SER A 54 4.00 1.87 0.35
C SER A 54 3.77 3.00 -0.65
N LEU A 55 4.41 4.14 -0.40
CA LEU A 55 4.40 5.27 -1.34
C LEU A 55 4.99 4.87 -2.70
N ARG A 56 6.08 4.10 -2.70
CA ARG A 56 6.75 3.62 -3.93
C ARG A 56 5.78 2.85 -4.82
N TYR A 57 5.03 1.91 -4.24
CA TYR A 57 4.05 1.12 -4.97
C TYR A 57 2.96 2.03 -5.57
N SER A 58 2.48 3.01 -4.81
CA SER A 58 1.46 3.94 -5.29
C SER A 58 1.94 4.82 -6.44
N ILE A 59 3.18 5.30 -6.40
CA ILE A 59 3.77 6.06 -7.52
C ILE A 59 3.90 5.18 -8.78
N GLN A 60 4.31 3.92 -8.64
CA GLN A 60 4.33 2.98 -9.78
C GLN A 60 2.94 2.76 -10.38
N LEU A 61 1.89 2.75 -9.55
CA LEU A 61 0.53 2.66 -10.03
C LEU A 61 0.06 3.91 -10.81
N ILE A 62 0.61 5.10 -10.55
CA ILE A 62 0.30 6.32 -11.33
C ILE A 62 0.63 6.10 -12.81
N THR A 63 1.87 5.69 -13.10
CA THR A 63 2.32 5.42 -14.47
C THR A 63 1.53 4.30 -15.12
N ALA A 64 1.25 3.21 -14.39
CA ALA A 64 0.46 2.11 -14.92
C ALA A 64 -0.99 2.55 -15.23
N ALA A 65 -1.61 3.32 -14.34
CA ALA A 65 -2.99 3.78 -14.49
C ALA A 65 -3.13 4.79 -15.63
N SER A 66 -2.13 5.64 -15.86
CA SER A 66 -2.10 6.56 -17.00
C SER A 66 -2.09 5.80 -18.33
N LEU A 67 -1.36 4.68 -18.42
CA LEU A 67 -1.37 3.81 -19.60
C LEU A 67 -2.73 3.14 -19.82
N VAL A 68 -3.40 2.69 -18.76
CA VAL A 68 -4.75 2.12 -18.84
C VAL A 68 -5.76 3.17 -19.28
N CYS A 69 -5.70 4.37 -18.70
CA CYS A 69 -6.54 5.51 -19.09
C CYS A 69 -6.35 5.87 -20.57
N ARG A 70 -5.10 5.99 -21.02
CA ARG A 70 -4.78 6.24 -22.43
C ARG A 70 -5.29 5.14 -23.35
N LYS A 71 -5.20 3.87 -22.94
CA LYS A 71 -5.72 2.73 -23.71
C LYS A 71 -7.23 2.80 -23.91
N ARG A 72 -7.99 3.27 -22.92
CA ARG A 72 -9.44 3.52 -23.06
C ARG A 72 -9.77 4.87 -23.70
N LYS A 73 -8.77 5.61 -24.19
CA LYS A 73 -8.89 6.97 -24.76
C LYS A 73 -9.45 7.99 -23.78
N GLY A 74 -9.21 7.81 -22.48
CA GLY A 74 -9.51 8.81 -21.46
C GLY A 74 -8.44 9.90 -21.41
N THR A 75 -8.83 11.08 -20.92
CA THR A 75 -7.93 12.21 -20.66
C THR A 75 -7.54 12.30 -19.19
N GLU A 76 -8.39 11.82 -18.29
CA GLU A 76 -8.21 11.86 -16.84
C GLU A 76 -8.30 10.44 -16.25
N VAL A 77 -7.38 10.09 -15.34
CA VAL A 77 -7.36 8.81 -14.64
C VAL A 77 -8.53 8.70 -13.67
N ALA A 78 -9.33 7.66 -13.84
CA ALA A 78 -10.51 7.38 -13.04
C ALA A 78 -10.26 6.22 -12.06
N MET A 79 -11.15 6.09 -11.07
CA MET A 79 -11.09 5.03 -10.05
C MET A 79 -10.96 3.62 -10.66
N ASP A 80 -11.62 3.37 -11.79
CA ASP A 80 -11.60 2.05 -12.44
C ASP A 80 -10.25 1.73 -13.10
N ASP A 81 -9.48 2.75 -13.52
CA ASP A 81 -8.12 2.56 -14.00
C ASP A 81 -7.21 2.09 -12.85
N ILE A 82 -7.34 2.73 -11.68
CA ILE A 82 -6.62 2.35 -10.44
C ILE A 82 -6.97 0.92 -10.02
N LYS A 83 -8.26 0.57 -9.95
CA LYS A 83 -8.69 -0.79 -9.63
C LYS A 83 -8.11 -1.81 -10.59
N ARG A 84 -8.09 -1.49 -11.89
CA ARG A 84 -7.55 -2.39 -12.90
C ARG A 84 -6.05 -2.61 -12.69
N VAL A 85 -5.26 -1.57 -12.50
CA VAL A 85 -3.81 -1.76 -12.26
C VAL A 85 -3.51 -2.42 -10.92
N TYR A 86 -4.29 -2.13 -9.89
CA TYR A 86 -4.17 -2.78 -8.58
C TYR A 86 -4.42 -4.30 -8.66
N SER A 87 -5.32 -4.73 -9.55
CA SER A 87 -5.55 -6.16 -9.81
C SER A 87 -4.43 -6.83 -10.61
N LEU A 88 -3.70 -6.06 -11.43
CA LEU A 88 -2.64 -6.57 -12.30
C LEU A 88 -1.26 -6.61 -11.61
N PHE A 89 -0.98 -5.65 -10.74
CA PHE A 89 0.32 -5.50 -10.08
C PHE A 89 0.17 -5.63 -8.58
N PHE A 90 0.85 -6.59 -7.98
CA PHE A 90 0.80 -6.82 -6.53
C PHE A 90 1.86 -5.98 -5.83
N ASP A 91 1.55 -5.55 -4.60
CA ASP A 91 2.55 -5.06 -3.67
C ASP A 91 3.25 -6.25 -2.98
N GLU A 92 4.24 -5.95 -2.14
CA GLU A 92 5.04 -6.94 -1.42
C GLU A 92 4.20 -7.89 -0.56
N SER A 93 3.23 -7.36 0.18
CA SER A 93 2.43 -8.17 1.12
C SER A 93 1.51 -9.12 0.37
N ARG A 94 0.81 -8.63 -0.67
CA ARG A 94 -0.03 -9.49 -1.52
C ARG A 94 0.80 -10.51 -2.32
N SER A 95 2.00 -10.14 -2.78
CA SER A 95 2.90 -11.07 -3.48
C SER A 95 3.36 -12.20 -2.56
N THR A 96 3.72 -11.87 -1.31
CA THR A 96 4.14 -12.87 -0.31
C THR A 96 2.98 -13.80 0.05
N GLN A 97 1.78 -13.26 0.22
CA GLN A 97 0.60 -14.07 0.50
C GLN A 97 0.25 -15.01 -0.66
N PHE A 98 0.29 -14.51 -1.90
CA PHE A 98 0.08 -15.33 -3.09
C PHE A 98 1.08 -16.50 -3.13
N LEU A 99 2.38 -16.24 -2.90
CA LEU A 99 3.36 -17.32 -2.87
C LEU A 99 3.11 -18.34 -1.76
N LYS A 100 2.59 -17.91 -0.60
CA LYS A 100 2.21 -18.81 0.51
C LYS A 100 1.01 -19.71 0.15
N GLU A 101 0.00 -19.15 -0.50
CA GLU A 101 -1.22 -19.88 -0.87
C GLU A 101 -0.95 -20.95 -1.93
N TYR A 102 -0.03 -20.69 -2.86
CA TYR A 102 0.32 -21.60 -3.96
C TYR A 102 1.63 -22.37 -3.72
N GLN A 103 2.10 -22.47 -2.47
CA GLN A 103 3.39 -23.13 -2.13
C GLN A 103 3.55 -24.52 -2.75
N GLN A 104 2.48 -25.31 -2.77
CA GLN A 104 2.50 -26.69 -3.30
C GLN A 104 2.68 -26.75 -4.83
N GLU A 105 2.34 -25.68 -5.55
CA GLU A 105 2.52 -25.58 -7.01
C GLU A 105 3.92 -25.06 -7.38
N PHE A 106 4.64 -24.47 -6.42
CA PHE A 106 6.03 -24.06 -6.58
C PHE A 106 6.98 -25.18 -6.15
N MET A 107 8.17 -25.23 -6.75
CA MET A 107 9.19 -26.28 -6.57
C MET A 107 9.82 -26.37 -5.15
N PHE A 108 9.18 -25.84 -4.11
CA PHE A 108 9.65 -25.97 -2.73
C PHE A 108 8.99 -27.17 -2.07
N ASN A 109 9.52 -28.36 -2.36
CA ASN A 109 9.15 -29.61 -1.72
C ASN A 109 10.38 -30.27 -1.06
N GLU A 110 11.07 -29.53 -0.19
CA GLU A 110 11.90 -30.15 0.84
C GLU A 110 11.28 -29.81 2.20
N GLU A 111 10.69 -30.85 2.78
CA GLU A 111 9.97 -30.88 4.05
C GLU A 111 10.81 -30.30 5.19
N SER A 112 10.33 -29.24 5.83
CA SER A 112 10.63 -29.01 7.24
C SER A 112 9.49 -29.59 8.06
N GLU A 113 9.34 -30.92 8.02
CA GLU A 113 8.69 -31.64 9.10
C GLU A 113 9.60 -31.50 10.34
N THR A 114 9.36 -30.49 11.17
CA THR A 114 9.81 -30.53 12.56
C THR A 114 8.89 -31.50 13.30
N THR A 115 9.15 -32.80 13.12
CA THR A 115 8.58 -33.83 13.99
C THR A 115 9.42 -33.86 15.27
N GLU A 116 8.84 -33.32 16.34
CA GLU A 116 9.36 -33.42 17.71
C GLU A 116 9.67 -34.90 18.05
N PRO A 117 10.87 -35.25 18.54
CA PRO A 117 11.15 -36.61 18.98
C PRO A 117 10.57 -36.86 20.38
N ASP A 118 9.38 -37.44 20.46
CA ASP A 118 8.92 -38.17 21.64
C ASP A 118 9.85 -39.39 21.83
N THR A 119 10.79 -39.29 22.79
CA THR A 119 11.54 -40.45 23.27
C THR A 119 11.47 -40.52 24.79
N GLU A 120 10.32 -40.96 25.30
CA GLU A 120 10.23 -41.59 26.62
C GLU A 120 10.49 -43.11 26.50
N ALA A 121 11.17 -43.63 27.52
CA ALA A 121 11.43 -45.05 27.85
C ALA A 121 12.51 -45.80 27.04
N MET A 122 13.77 -45.71 27.52
CA MET A 122 14.70 -46.84 27.45
C MET A 122 14.67 -47.58 28.80
N ASP A 123 13.89 -48.65 28.87
CA ASP A 123 14.03 -49.66 29.90
C ASP A 123 15.35 -50.40 29.71
N THR A 124 16.28 -50.23 30.64
CA THR A 124 17.49 -51.04 30.75
C THR A 124 17.17 -52.33 31.51
N GLU A 125 16.89 -53.41 30.78
CA GLU A 125 17.15 -54.76 31.26
C GLU A 125 18.31 -55.37 30.45
N LEU A 126 19.43 -55.60 31.14
CA LEU A 126 20.49 -56.49 30.67
C LEU A 126 20.85 -57.41 31.83
N ALA A 127 20.08 -58.50 31.93
CA ALA A 127 20.44 -59.69 32.67
C ALA A 127 21.33 -60.56 31.77
N SER A 128 22.60 -60.74 32.17
CA SER A 128 23.41 -61.98 32.11
C SER A 128 24.85 -61.67 32.53
#